data_AF-A0A7K3L1F2-F1
#
_entry.id   AF-A0A7K3L1F2-F1
#
_cell.length_a   1.000
_cell.length_b   1.000
_cell.length_c   1.000
_cell.angle_alpha   90.00
_cell.angle_beta   90.00
_cell.angle_gamma   90.00
#
_symmetry.space_group_name_H-M   'P 1'
#
loop_
_entity.id
_entity.type
_entity.pdbx_description
1 polymer ?
#
loop_
_entity_poly.entity_id
_entity_poly.type
_entity_poly.pdbx_seq_one_letter_code
_entity_poly.pdbx_strand_id
1 'polypeptide(L)'
;MERRRGARLLAGTGALLAALALAVVLGGAGFAPGAPAPERAWADEPAAAATPAEGAEAPGPVEVSADGDAARMEGCDFAVAGFSRIQVGSNRAVDGAYRGYAYLLDAPDQVTAVNTAGYAVVYVPRATAERFGIDVDDPADQAVLRAFLVPLDDGQAAGNLRLSQREEWHFTDEPVFEVEGAVFSFDQELKPGRFYVTIAGPEGQDVSEAVDPGNLDACELVDAQEAVIAQAGGPVDELRAFLDTLDWSPLWITLKTSGTAILIVFVLGLAAAYLTMRISSRAQDVLDTLFTIPMVLPPTVCGFLLLMLLGRNTALGQFFIDVGFPLVFSWQATVIAAVVVAFPLMYRSARGAFENLDPNMLDAARTLGWSNARIFFRLMLPLAWSSIAAGTVLAFARALGEFGCTLFLAGNQLGSTRTIPIAIYFEWMNGNQAATWFWTITLIVFSFVVILFINLWSRHTTKYRRAPRADGKSPKPRRNGRRPSAGDAPAAEALATAGEEGGTR
;
A
#
# COMPACT_ATOMS: atom_id res chain seq x y z
N MET A 1 33.78 -6.01 -23.92
CA MET A 1 32.97 -6.55 -22.81
C MET A 1 32.16 -5.46 -22.07
N GLU A 2 32.48 -4.17 -22.26
CA GLU A 2 31.77 -3.03 -21.64
C GLU A 2 30.44 -2.65 -22.29
N ARG A 3 30.28 -2.81 -23.62
CA ARG A 3 29.01 -2.50 -24.31
C ARG A 3 27.80 -3.32 -23.83
N ARG A 4 28.01 -4.53 -23.28
CA ARG A 4 26.93 -5.37 -22.72
C ARG A 4 26.55 -5.00 -21.27
N ARG A 5 27.37 -4.20 -20.57
CA ARG A 5 27.07 -3.73 -19.21
C ARG A 5 26.20 -2.47 -19.22
N GLY A 6 26.46 -1.53 -20.15
CA GLY A 6 25.61 -0.33 -20.33
C GLY A 6 24.17 -0.65 -20.75
N ALA A 7 23.99 -1.63 -21.64
CA ALA A 7 22.67 -2.05 -22.11
C ALA A 7 21.78 -2.68 -21.02
N ARG A 8 22.37 -3.23 -19.94
CA ARG A 8 21.61 -3.85 -18.83
C ARG A 8 21.21 -2.86 -17.75
N LEU A 9 21.98 -1.79 -17.56
CA LEU A 9 21.57 -0.66 -16.72
C LEU A 9 20.47 0.17 -17.40
N LEU A 10 20.59 0.39 -18.72
CA LEU A 10 19.54 1.05 -19.52
C LEU A 10 18.23 0.24 -19.58
N ALA A 11 18.31 -1.09 -19.54
CA ALA A 11 17.11 -1.94 -19.45
C ALA A 11 16.41 -1.85 -18.08
N GLY A 12 17.15 -1.58 -17.00
CA GLY A 12 16.58 -1.40 -15.66
C GLY A 12 15.88 -0.05 -15.49
N THR A 13 16.48 1.03 -16.03
CA THR A 13 15.84 2.35 -16.07
C THR A 13 14.67 2.39 -17.05
N GLY A 14 14.78 1.69 -18.19
CA GLY A 14 13.71 1.53 -19.16
C GLY A 14 12.53 0.71 -18.60
N ALA A 15 12.79 -0.32 -17.80
CA ALA A 15 11.73 -1.08 -17.12
C ALA A 15 11.06 -0.25 -16.03
N LEU A 16 11.79 0.58 -15.28
CA LEU A 16 11.22 1.49 -14.29
C LEU A 16 10.35 2.57 -14.94
N LEU A 17 10.82 3.18 -16.04
CA LEU A 17 10.06 4.16 -16.82
C LEU A 17 8.86 3.53 -17.53
N ALA A 18 9.00 2.33 -18.09
CA ALA A 18 7.90 1.60 -18.70
C ALA A 18 6.86 1.15 -17.67
N ALA A 19 7.30 0.87 -16.43
CA ALA A 19 6.41 0.47 -15.36
C ALA A 19 5.79 1.67 -14.62
N LEU A 20 6.45 2.83 -14.58
CA LEU A 20 5.84 4.13 -14.25
C LEU A 20 4.81 4.53 -15.33
N ALA A 21 5.14 4.34 -16.61
CA ALA A 21 4.19 4.56 -17.70
C ALA A 21 3.03 3.55 -17.66
N LEU A 22 3.27 2.29 -17.31
CA LEU A 22 2.22 1.28 -17.12
C LEU A 22 1.39 1.53 -15.86
N ALA A 23 2.00 2.06 -14.79
CA ALA A 23 1.29 2.53 -13.60
C ALA A 23 0.35 3.69 -13.90
N VAL A 24 0.80 4.57 -14.79
CA VAL A 24 0.01 5.69 -15.29
C VAL A 24 -1.03 5.25 -16.31
N VAL A 25 -0.77 4.23 -17.13
CA VAL A 25 -1.75 3.68 -18.07
C VAL A 25 -2.77 2.78 -17.36
N LEU A 26 -2.42 2.14 -16.25
CA LEU A 26 -3.35 1.37 -15.41
C LEU A 26 -4.08 2.25 -14.38
N GLY A 27 -3.43 3.28 -13.84
CA GLY A 27 -4.09 4.36 -13.09
C GLY A 27 -4.94 5.23 -14.01
N GLY A 28 -4.50 5.42 -15.25
CA GLY A 28 -5.20 6.04 -16.36
C GLY A 28 -6.20 5.14 -17.07
N ALA A 29 -6.23 3.83 -16.77
CA ALA A 29 -7.37 2.98 -17.09
C ALA A 29 -8.53 3.21 -16.10
N GLY A 30 -8.25 3.91 -14.98
CA GLY A 30 -9.25 4.63 -14.21
C GLY A 30 -9.64 5.99 -14.81
N PHE A 31 -8.92 6.46 -15.84
CA PHE A 31 -9.23 7.63 -16.69
C PHE A 31 -9.89 7.20 -18.02
N ALA A 32 -10.69 6.13 -18.00
CA ALA A 32 -11.72 5.96 -19.01
C ALA A 32 -13.03 6.46 -18.39
N PRO A 33 -13.64 7.55 -18.88
CA PRO A 33 -15.02 7.86 -18.50
C PRO A 33 -15.86 6.67 -18.98
N GLY A 34 -16.27 5.80 -18.06
CA GLY A 34 -17.08 4.62 -18.34
C GLY A 34 -16.38 3.26 -18.47
N ALA A 35 -15.14 3.06 -18.00
CA ALA A 35 -14.67 1.68 -17.82
C ALA A 35 -15.40 1.03 -16.62
N PRO A 36 -16.17 -0.06 -16.83
CA PRO A 36 -16.86 -0.72 -15.73
C PRO A 36 -15.81 -1.24 -14.74
N ALA A 37 -16.03 -0.96 -13.46
CA ALA A 37 -15.36 -1.68 -12.39
C ALA A 37 -15.49 -3.20 -12.66
N PRO A 38 -14.49 -4.03 -12.34
CA PRO A 38 -14.64 -5.47 -12.51
C PRO A 38 -15.91 -5.92 -11.79
N GLU A 39 -16.89 -6.38 -12.58
CA GLU A 39 -18.16 -6.89 -12.10
C GLU A 39 -17.89 -7.82 -10.93
N ARG A 40 -18.44 -7.49 -9.75
CA ARG A 40 -18.59 -8.49 -8.71
C ARG A 40 -19.39 -9.61 -9.35
N ALA A 41 -18.85 -10.82 -9.34
CA ALA A 41 -19.43 -12.01 -9.97
C ALA A 41 -20.77 -12.47 -9.37
N TRP A 42 -21.47 -11.62 -8.60
CA TRP A 42 -22.78 -11.87 -8.02
C TRP A 42 -23.65 -10.60 -8.11
N ALA A 43 -24.70 -10.68 -8.96
CA ALA A 43 -25.81 -9.75 -9.22
C ALA A 43 -25.45 -8.44 -9.94
N ASP A 44 -26.17 -7.91 -10.95
CA ASP A 44 -27.34 -8.32 -11.75
C ASP A 44 -27.29 -7.49 -13.06
N GLU A 45 -28.17 -7.79 -14.02
CA GLU A 45 -28.30 -7.17 -15.35
C GLU A 45 -28.22 -5.62 -15.38
N PRO A 46 -27.78 -5.01 -16.50
CA PRO A 46 -27.76 -3.55 -16.65
C PRO A 46 -29.17 -2.99 -16.48
N ALA A 47 -29.31 -2.08 -15.51
CA ALA A 47 -30.56 -1.39 -15.21
C ALA A 47 -31.14 -0.74 -16.47
N ALA A 48 -32.38 -1.12 -16.78
CA ALA A 48 -33.19 -0.44 -17.77
C ALA A 48 -33.36 1.03 -17.34
N ALA A 49 -33.14 1.94 -18.27
CA ALA A 49 -33.42 3.35 -18.09
C ALA A 49 -34.82 3.54 -17.49
N ALA A 50 -34.90 4.30 -16.38
CA ALA A 50 -36.16 4.69 -15.78
C ALA A 50 -37.03 5.36 -16.85
N THR A 51 -38.25 4.85 -17.01
CA THR A 51 -39.25 5.43 -17.92
C THR A 51 -39.63 6.80 -17.35
N PRO A 52 -39.57 7.90 -18.13
CA PRO A 52 -39.99 9.20 -17.62
C PRO A 52 -41.48 9.17 -17.31
N ALA A 53 -41.89 9.87 -16.25
CA ALA A 53 -43.30 10.15 -16.00
C ALA A 53 -43.89 10.90 -17.22
N GLU A 54 -45.07 10.47 -17.67
CA GLU A 54 -45.75 11.04 -18.83
C GLU A 54 -46.00 12.55 -18.64
N GLY A 55 -45.31 13.38 -19.44
CA GLY A 55 -45.67 14.78 -19.64
C GLY A 55 -44.57 15.85 -19.48
N ALA A 56 -43.38 15.51 -18.98
CA ALA A 56 -42.26 16.46 -18.88
C ALA A 56 -41.31 16.32 -20.07
N GLU A 57 -40.94 17.45 -20.69
CA GLU A 57 -39.90 17.50 -21.73
C GLU A 57 -38.57 17.06 -21.07
N ALA A 58 -37.91 16.04 -21.63
CA ALA A 58 -36.70 15.49 -21.02
C ALA A 58 -35.59 16.56 -20.99
N PRO A 59 -34.89 16.76 -19.85
CA PRO A 59 -33.82 17.74 -19.76
C PRO A 59 -32.72 17.46 -20.81
N GLY A 60 -32.13 18.53 -21.35
CA GLY A 60 -31.07 18.46 -22.36
C GLY A 60 -29.80 17.75 -21.84
N PRO A 61 -28.84 17.43 -22.72
CA PRO A 61 -27.58 16.80 -22.30
C PRO A 61 -26.80 17.75 -21.38
N VAL A 62 -26.32 17.21 -20.25
CA VAL A 62 -25.49 17.94 -19.29
C VAL A 62 -24.01 17.77 -19.64
N GLU A 63 -23.33 18.89 -19.82
CA GLU A 63 -21.88 18.98 -20.01
C GLU A 63 -21.21 19.07 -18.62
N VAL A 64 -20.43 18.05 -18.25
CA VAL A 64 -19.71 17.99 -16.96
C VAL A 64 -18.24 18.37 -17.16
N SER A 65 -17.72 19.20 -16.25
CA SER A 65 -16.31 19.59 -16.17
C SER A 65 -15.43 18.35 -16.04
N ALA A 66 -14.26 18.35 -16.68
CA ALA A 66 -13.32 17.24 -16.59
C ALA A 66 -12.85 16.95 -15.15
N ASP A 67 -12.79 17.99 -14.32
CA ASP A 67 -12.46 17.88 -12.90
C ASP A 67 -13.63 17.33 -12.05
N GLY A 68 -14.82 17.20 -12.65
CA GLY A 68 -16.02 16.62 -12.03
C GLY A 68 -16.67 17.50 -10.97
N ASP A 69 -16.33 18.79 -10.93
CA ASP A 69 -16.75 19.76 -9.91
C ASP A 69 -17.78 20.80 -10.42
N ALA A 70 -18.05 20.84 -11.72
CA ALA A 70 -18.99 21.74 -12.34
C ALA A 70 -19.75 21.07 -13.47
N ALA A 71 -20.98 21.52 -13.73
CA ALA A 71 -21.82 21.00 -14.80
C ALA A 71 -22.71 22.11 -15.38
N ARG A 72 -22.93 22.09 -16.69
CA ARG A 72 -23.77 23.04 -17.41
C ARG A 72 -24.71 22.31 -18.36
N MET A 73 -25.95 22.80 -18.48
CA MET A 73 -26.94 22.24 -19.40
C MET A 73 -27.36 23.29 -20.41
N GLU A 74 -27.43 22.92 -21.70
CA GLU A 74 -27.86 23.84 -22.75
C GLU A 74 -29.34 24.21 -22.57
N GLY A 75 -29.65 25.51 -22.59
CA GLY A 75 -31.01 26.01 -22.39
C GLY A 75 -31.44 26.18 -20.93
N CYS A 76 -30.54 25.96 -19.96
CA CYS A 76 -30.76 26.26 -18.54
C CYS A 76 -30.14 27.60 -18.16
N ASP A 77 -30.82 28.39 -17.33
CA ASP A 77 -30.34 29.70 -16.88
C ASP A 77 -29.27 29.59 -15.78
N PHE A 78 -29.18 28.44 -15.12
CA PHE A 78 -28.18 28.15 -14.10
C PHE A 78 -27.30 26.96 -14.46
N ALA A 79 -26.18 26.85 -13.75
CA ALA A 79 -25.24 25.75 -13.81
C ALA A 79 -24.80 25.37 -12.39
N VAL A 80 -24.15 24.23 -12.27
CA VAL A 80 -23.58 23.76 -11.00
C VAL A 80 -22.08 24.03 -10.98
N ALA A 81 -21.57 24.51 -9.86
CA ALA A 81 -20.14 24.68 -9.59
C ALA A 81 -19.79 24.25 -8.17
N GLY A 82 -18.50 24.01 -7.91
CA GLY A 82 -18.00 23.67 -6.58
C GLY A 82 -18.56 22.37 -6.02
N PHE A 83 -18.93 21.42 -6.89
CA PHE A 83 -19.49 20.14 -6.47
C PHE A 83 -18.45 19.34 -5.67
N SER A 84 -18.80 18.98 -4.44
CA SER A 84 -18.00 18.16 -3.55
C SER A 84 -18.82 17.02 -2.96
N ARG A 85 -18.18 15.86 -2.83
CA ARG A 85 -18.80 14.66 -2.26
C ARG A 85 -18.14 14.23 -0.96
N ILE A 86 -18.95 14.15 0.09
CA ILE A 86 -18.57 13.62 1.40
C ILE A 86 -18.97 12.14 1.45
N GLN A 87 -17.98 11.26 1.33
CA GLN A 87 -18.21 9.81 1.19
C GLN A 87 -18.84 9.16 2.43
N VAL A 88 -18.51 9.66 3.62
CA VAL A 88 -18.99 9.13 4.91
C VAL A 88 -19.09 10.28 5.90
N GLY A 89 -20.22 10.41 6.59
CA GLY A 89 -20.36 11.35 7.71
C GLY A 89 -19.87 10.76 9.02
N SER A 90 -20.09 11.47 10.12
CA SER A 90 -19.67 11.03 11.45
C SER A 90 -20.85 10.94 12.40
N ASN A 91 -21.05 9.76 12.98
CA ASN A 91 -22.03 9.52 14.02
C ASN A 91 -21.37 9.66 15.40
N ARG A 92 -21.08 10.90 15.80
CA ARG A 92 -20.45 11.22 17.08
C ARG A 92 -20.89 12.60 17.55
N ALA A 93 -20.73 12.87 18.84
CA ALA A 93 -21.00 14.19 19.38
C ALA A 93 -20.15 15.29 18.70
N VAL A 94 -20.81 16.37 18.30
CA VAL A 94 -20.18 17.59 17.78
C VAL A 94 -20.22 18.61 18.90
N ASP A 95 -19.05 19.09 19.30
CA ASP A 95 -18.89 20.05 20.42
C ASP A 95 -19.51 19.57 21.75
N GLY A 96 -19.44 18.26 22.02
CA GLY A 96 -19.94 17.66 23.26
C GLY A 96 -21.44 17.36 23.28
N ALA A 97 -22.19 17.73 22.23
CA ALA A 97 -23.61 17.40 22.07
C ALA A 97 -23.81 16.38 20.93
N TYR A 98 -24.64 15.36 21.16
CA TYR A 98 -25.06 14.46 20.10
C TYR A 98 -26.16 15.13 19.27
N ARG A 99 -26.00 15.12 17.95
CA ARG A 99 -26.90 15.76 16.98
C ARG A 99 -27.28 14.81 15.84
N GLY A 100 -27.09 13.50 16.01
CA GLY A 100 -27.27 12.51 14.95
C GLY A 100 -26.03 12.35 14.06
N TYR A 101 -26.24 11.72 12.91
CA TYR A 101 -25.24 11.50 11.88
C TYR A 101 -24.93 12.82 11.17
N ALA A 102 -23.66 13.26 11.19
CA ALA A 102 -23.29 14.61 10.77
C ALA A 102 -22.29 14.64 9.61
N TYR A 103 -22.56 15.48 8.62
CA TYR A 103 -21.69 15.82 7.50
C TYR A 103 -21.22 17.27 7.66
N LEU A 104 -19.93 17.55 7.45
CA LEU A 104 -19.37 18.91 7.52
C LEU A 104 -19.38 19.52 6.11
N LEU A 105 -20.05 20.65 5.94
CA LEU A 105 -20.07 21.39 4.68
C LEU A 105 -18.85 22.30 4.54
N ASP A 106 -18.48 22.56 3.29
CA ASP A 106 -17.38 23.48 2.95
C ASP A 106 -17.83 24.95 3.06
N ALA A 107 -19.10 25.24 2.74
CA ALA A 107 -19.73 26.55 2.83
C ALA A 107 -21.21 26.43 3.27
N PRO A 108 -21.83 27.49 3.82
CA PRO A 108 -23.28 27.53 4.02
C PRO A 108 -24.01 27.77 2.69
N ASP A 109 -25.34 27.62 2.71
CA ASP A 109 -26.24 27.97 1.61
C ASP A 109 -25.94 27.17 0.31
N GLN A 110 -25.46 25.94 0.47
CA GLN A 110 -25.20 25.02 -0.64
C GLN A 110 -26.43 24.17 -0.95
N VAL A 111 -26.61 23.81 -2.23
CA VAL A 111 -27.54 22.75 -2.59
C VAL A 111 -26.92 21.44 -2.13
N THR A 112 -27.65 20.66 -1.33
CA THR A 112 -27.13 19.40 -0.78
C THR A 112 -28.03 18.23 -1.10
N ALA A 113 -27.45 17.12 -1.56
CA ALA A 113 -28.14 15.87 -1.78
C ALA A 113 -27.61 14.80 -0.82
N VAL A 114 -28.46 14.34 0.09
CA VAL A 114 -28.14 13.24 0.99
C VAL A 114 -28.62 11.94 0.38
N ASN A 115 -27.69 11.02 0.15
CA ASN A 115 -27.97 9.70 -0.39
C ASN A 115 -28.04 8.66 0.74
N THR A 116 -29.20 8.06 0.94
CA THR A 116 -29.44 7.00 1.94
C THR A 116 -29.59 5.63 1.26
N ALA A 117 -29.66 4.55 2.04
CA ALA A 117 -29.88 3.21 1.50
C ALA A 117 -31.23 3.04 0.77
N GLY A 118 -32.26 3.83 1.10
CA GLY A 118 -33.59 3.77 0.49
C GLY A 118 -33.90 4.87 -0.52
N TYR A 119 -33.59 6.12 -0.17
CA TYR A 119 -34.03 7.31 -0.90
C TYR A 119 -32.96 8.41 -0.90
N ALA A 120 -33.13 9.43 -1.76
CA ALA A 120 -32.33 10.65 -1.75
C ALA A 120 -33.15 11.83 -1.21
N VAL A 121 -32.52 12.73 -0.44
CA VAL A 121 -33.11 14.00 -0.01
C VAL A 121 -32.27 15.14 -0.55
N VAL A 122 -32.86 16.00 -1.37
CA VAL A 122 -32.23 17.17 -1.97
C VAL A 122 -32.78 18.42 -1.29
N TYR A 123 -31.88 19.18 -0.68
CA TYR A 123 -32.16 20.48 -0.09
C TYR A 123 -31.66 21.59 -1.02
N VAL A 124 -32.56 22.51 -1.37
CA VAL A 124 -32.24 23.73 -2.13
C VAL A 124 -32.52 24.93 -1.22
N PRO A 125 -31.51 25.67 -0.77
CA PRO A 125 -31.73 26.84 0.08
C PRO A 125 -32.71 27.81 -0.57
N ARG A 126 -33.69 28.30 0.20
CA ARG A 126 -34.76 29.18 -0.30
C ARG A 126 -34.25 30.39 -1.07
N ALA A 127 -33.16 31.00 -0.60
CA ALA A 127 -32.53 32.13 -1.28
C ALA A 127 -32.00 31.74 -2.68
N THR A 128 -31.47 30.53 -2.82
CA THR A 128 -31.00 29.96 -4.08
C THR A 128 -32.17 29.60 -4.99
N ALA A 129 -33.22 28.98 -4.45
CA ALA A 129 -34.44 28.66 -5.17
C ALA A 129 -35.10 29.93 -5.75
N GLU A 130 -35.25 30.98 -4.94
CA GLU A 130 -35.80 32.27 -5.37
C GLU A 130 -34.92 32.98 -6.41
N ARG A 131 -33.58 32.90 -6.27
CA ARG A 131 -32.63 33.52 -7.22
C ARG A 131 -32.76 32.94 -8.62
N PHE A 132 -32.88 31.62 -8.73
CA PHE A 132 -32.91 30.91 -10.01
C PHE A 132 -34.32 30.51 -10.46
N GLY A 133 -35.35 30.88 -9.69
CA GLY A 133 -36.75 30.60 -10.02
C GLY A 133 -37.11 29.11 -9.95
N ILE A 134 -36.46 28.35 -9.07
CA ILE A 134 -36.65 26.90 -8.91
C ILE A 134 -37.80 26.66 -7.92
N ASP A 135 -38.81 25.93 -8.35
CA ASP A 135 -39.87 25.38 -7.50
C ASP A 135 -39.54 23.92 -7.14
N VAL A 136 -39.23 23.67 -5.87
CA VAL A 136 -38.85 22.33 -5.39
C VAL A 136 -40.00 21.31 -5.47
N ASP A 137 -41.25 21.78 -5.57
CA ASP A 137 -42.42 20.93 -5.74
C ASP A 137 -42.75 20.66 -7.22
N ASP A 138 -42.17 21.41 -8.16
CA ASP A 138 -42.41 21.24 -9.60
C ASP A 138 -41.63 20.06 -10.19
N PRO A 139 -42.29 19.09 -10.86
CA PRO A 139 -41.60 17.94 -11.43
C PRO A 139 -40.56 18.27 -12.51
N ALA A 140 -40.69 19.38 -13.24
CA ALA A 140 -39.72 19.76 -14.27
C ALA A 140 -38.42 20.28 -13.63
N ASP A 141 -38.54 21.12 -12.61
CA ASP A 141 -37.40 21.61 -11.83
C ASP A 141 -36.69 20.49 -11.07
N GLN A 142 -37.45 19.54 -10.50
CA GLN A 142 -36.87 18.32 -9.91
C GLN A 142 -36.09 17.50 -10.96
N ALA A 143 -36.60 17.37 -12.18
CA ALA A 143 -35.92 16.65 -13.25
C ALA A 143 -34.61 17.33 -13.66
N VAL A 144 -34.60 18.67 -13.72
CA VAL A 144 -33.40 19.47 -14.01
C VAL A 144 -32.34 19.30 -12.91
N LEU A 145 -32.72 19.38 -11.64
CA LEU A 145 -31.80 19.17 -10.51
C LEU A 145 -31.20 17.76 -10.53
N ARG A 146 -32.01 16.72 -10.79
CA ARG A 146 -31.51 15.35 -10.95
C ARG A 146 -30.55 15.22 -12.12
N ALA A 147 -30.85 15.87 -13.25
CA ALA A 147 -30.00 15.82 -14.44
C ALA A 147 -28.60 16.37 -14.18
N PHE A 148 -28.46 17.38 -13.31
CA PHE A 148 -27.16 17.88 -12.87
C PHE A 148 -26.48 16.98 -11.82
N LEU A 149 -27.21 16.57 -10.78
CA LEU A 149 -26.63 15.88 -9.63
C LEU A 149 -26.17 14.47 -9.96
N VAL A 150 -26.94 13.71 -10.76
CA VAL A 150 -26.64 12.32 -11.09
C VAL A 150 -25.27 12.14 -11.77
N PRO A 151 -24.94 12.84 -12.88
CA PRO A 151 -23.65 12.64 -13.53
C PRO A 151 -22.46 13.15 -12.71
N LEU A 152 -22.65 14.18 -11.87
CA LEU A 152 -21.63 14.67 -10.93
C LEU A 152 -21.37 13.64 -9.81
N ASP A 153 -22.42 13.09 -9.21
CA ASP A 153 -22.35 12.03 -8.20
C ASP A 153 -21.71 10.76 -8.75
N ASP A 154 -22.16 10.28 -9.93
CA ASP A 154 -21.63 9.09 -10.58
C ASP A 154 -20.13 9.21 -10.87
N GLY A 155 -19.68 10.40 -11.29
CA GLY A 155 -18.27 10.71 -11.53
C GLY A 155 -17.41 10.63 -10.26
N GLN A 156 -17.97 10.99 -9.10
CA GLN A 156 -17.26 11.00 -7.81
C GLN A 156 -17.58 9.79 -6.90
N ALA A 157 -18.40 8.84 -7.35
CA ALA A 157 -18.86 7.74 -6.52
C ALA A 157 -17.76 6.77 -6.07
N ALA A 158 -16.71 6.61 -6.86
CA ALA A 158 -15.55 5.77 -6.53
C ALA A 158 -15.91 4.35 -6.01
N GLY A 159 -17.07 3.81 -6.41
CA GLY A 159 -17.58 2.49 -6.00
C GLY A 159 -18.53 2.48 -4.79
N ASN A 160 -18.90 3.64 -4.24
CA ASN A 160 -19.91 3.79 -3.19
C ASN A 160 -21.34 3.96 -3.77
N LEU A 161 -22.33 4.17 -2.90
CA LEU A 161 -23.74 4.41 -3.25
C LEU A 161 -23.87 5.52 -4.29
N ARG A 162 -24.74 5.36 -5.28
CA ARG A 162 -24.95 6.35 -6.35
C ARG A 162 -26.36 6.90 -6.32
N LEU A 163 -26.51 8.18 -6.61
CA LEU A 163 -27.80 8.83 -6.83
C LEU A 163 -28.52 8.23 -8.04
N SER A 164 -27.78 7.79 -9.07
CA SER A 164 -28.35 7.09 -10.24
C SER A 164 -29.12 5.81 -9.90
N GLN A 165 -28.87 5.23 -8.71
CA GLN A 165 -29.52 4.00 -8.25
C GLN A 165 -30.71 4.26 -7.31
N ARG A 166 -31.14 5.51 -7.14
CA ARG A 166 -32.27 5.89 -6.27
C ARG A 166 -33.52 6.08 -7.10
N GLU A 167 -34.55 5.29 -6.80
CA GLU A 167 -35.89 5.44 -7.38
C GLU A 167 -36.67 6.56 -6.69
N GLU A 168 -36.52 6.68 -5.37
CA GLU A 168 -37.22 7.65 -4.54
C GLU A 168 -36.34 8.87 -4.21
N TRP A 169 -36.88 10.06 -4.47
CA TRP A 169 -36.24 11.34 -4.23
C TRP A 169 -37.22 12.31 -3.58
N HIS A 170 -36.78 12.98 -2.53
CA HIS A 170 -37.51 14.06 -1.88
C HIS A 170 -36.77 15.37 -2.07
N PHE A 171 -37.50 16.44 -2.36
CA PHE A 171 -36.96 17.79 -2.54
C PHE A 171 -37.56 18.70 -1.48
N THR A 172 -36.76 19.63 -0.96
CA THR A 172 -37.21 20.56 0.06
C THR A 172 -36.40 21.86 0.02
N ASP A 173 -37.05 22.98 0.31
CA ASP A 173 -36.41 24.27 0.60
C ASP A 173 -36.41 24.60 2.10
N GLU A 174 -36.97 23.70 2.92
CA GLU A 174 -37.01 23.84 4.38
C GLU A 174 -35.69 23.36 5.00
N PRO A 175 -35.07 24.14 5.90
CA PRO A 175 -33.81 23.77 6.54
C PRO A 175 -33.96 22.59 7.50
N VAL A 176 -35.19 22.21 7.85
CA VAL A 176 -35.51 21.01 8.64
C VAL A 176 -36.61 20.26 7.92
N PHE A 177 -36.33 19.02 7.52
CA PHE A 177 -37.25 18.20 6.74
C PHE A 177 -37.39 16.81 7.36
N GLU A 178 -38.61 16.34 7.54
CA GLU A 178 -38.92 15.03 8.13
C GLU A 178 -39.46 14.08 7.07
N VAL A 179 -38.81 12.93 6.89
CA VAL A 179 -39.21 11.91 5.93
C VAL A 179 -38.78 10.53 6.41
N GLU A 180 -39.63 9.52 6.19
CA GLU A 180 -39.37 8.11 6.55
C GLU A 180 -38.86 7.91 8.00
N GLY A 181 -39.37 8.72 8.95
CA GLY A 181 -39.00 8.63 10.37
C GLY A 181 -37.62 9.19 10.71
N ALA A 182 -37.06 10.04 9.85
CA ALA A 182 -35.81 10.76 10.07
C ALA A 182 -35.97 12.26 9.83
N VAL A 183 -35.24 13.05 10.60
CA VAL A 183 -35.19 14.51 10.54
C VAL A 183 -33.84 14.91 9.97
N PHE A 184 -33.87 15.50 8.77
CA PHE A 184 -32.73 16.08 8.09
C PHE A 184 -32.69 17.56 8.46
N SER A 185 -31.57 18.03 9.03
CA SER A 185 -31.34 19.44 9.33
C SER A 185 -30.16 19.94 8.52
N PHE A 186 -30.41 20.89 7.63
CA PHE A 186 -29.45 21.46 6.70
C PHE A 186 -28.87 22.78 7.24
N ASP A 187 -27.69 23.17 6.76
CA ASP A 187 -27.01 24.43 7.10
C ASP A 187 -26.88 24.73 8.61
N GLN A 188 -26.66 23.71 9.43
CA GLN A 188 -26.57 23.86 10.89
C GLN A 188 -25.18 24.35 11.30
N GLU A 189 -25.07 25.58 11.82
CA GLU A 189 -23.83 26.07 12.43
C GLU A 189 -23.62 25.45 13.82
N LEU A 190 -22.97 24.28 13.87
CA LEU A 190 -22.67 23.59 15.14
C LEU A 190 -21.38 24.07 15.80
N LYS A 191 -20.49 24.72 15.04
CA LYS A 191 -19.30 25.40 15.54
C LYS A 191 -19.15 26.73 14.83
N PRO A 192 -18.53 27.74 15.46
CA PRO A 192 -18.30 29.03 14.81
C PRO A 192 -17.63 28.87 13.44
N GLY A 193 -18.35 29.27 12.39
CA GLY A 193 -17.90 29.19 10.99
C GLY A 193 -17.82 27.78 10.41
N ARG A 194 -18.55 26.79 10.97
CA ARG A 194 -18.65 25.43 10.40
C ARG A 194 -20.09 24.97 10.35
N PHE A 195 -20.53 24.66 9.14
CA PHE A 195 -21.89 24.27 8.83
C PHE A 195 -21.98 22.77 8.63
N TYR A 196 -23.11 22.19 9.03
CA TYR A 196 -23.31 20.76 9.03
C TYR A 196 -24.69 20.40 8.48
N VAL A 197 -24.77 19.25 7.83
CA VAL A 197 -26.04 18.54 7.64
C VAL A 197 -26.10 17.42 8.66
N THR A 198 -27.19 17.35 9.42
CA THR A 198 -27.39 16.32 10.44
C THR A 198 -28.65 15.52 10.19
N ILE A 199 -28.57 14.22 10.46
CA ILE A 199 -29.69 13.29 10.31
C ILE A 199 -29.87 12.56 11.64
N ALA A 200 -31.04 12.73 12.25
CA ALA A 200 -31.40 12.09 13.50
C ALA A 200 -32.86 11.64 13.45
N GLY A 201 -33.28 10.80 14.38
CA GLY A 201 -34.70 10.50 14.52
C GLY A 201 -35.47 11.67 15.14
N PRO A 202 -36.82 11.62 15.17
CA PRO A 202 -37.66 12.71 15.69
C PRO A 202 -37.36 13.15 17.13
N GLU A 203 -36.81 12.25 17.96
CA GLU A 203 -36.41 12.54 19.36
C GLU A 203 -34.88 12.75 19.49
N GLY A 204 -34.16 12.87 18.37
CA GLY A 204 -32.70 13.03 18.33
C GLY A 204 -31.92 11.72 18.45
N GLN A 205 -32.59 10.58 18.29
CA GLN A 205 -31.95 9.25 18.32
C GLN A 205 -31.10 8.96 17.07
N ASP A 206 -30.20 7.99 17.20
CA ASP A 206 -29.41 7.47 16.09
C ASP A 206 -30.29 6.78 15.05
N VAL A 207 -30.03 7.06 13.77
CA VAL A 207 -30.75 6.51 12.61
C VAL A 207 -29.85 5.66 11.70
N SER A 208 -28.62 5.38 12.12
CA SER A 208 -27.65 4.63 11.29
C SER A 208 -28.16 3.25 10.87
N GLU A 209 -28.96 2.57 11.70
CA GLU A 209 -29.55 1.27 11.32
C GLU A 209 -30.86 1.40 10.55
N ALA A 210 -31.62 2.47 10.76
CA ALA A 210 -32.96 2.64 10.20
C ALA A 210 -32.93 3.30 8.81
N VAL A 211 -32.06 4.30 8.63
CA VAL A 211 -31.93 5.11 7.41
C VAL A 211 -30.68 4.74 6.62
N ASP A 212 -29.63 4.28 7.32
CA ASP A 212 -28.29 4.00 6.77
C ASP A 212 -27.79 5.13 5.85
N PRO A 213 -27.46 6.31 6.42
CA PRO A 213 -26.96 7.44 5.65
C PRO A 213 -25.64 7.10 4.95
N GLY A 214 -25.61 7.28 3.62
CA GLY A 214 -24.44 7.04 2.79
C GLY A 214 -23.58 8.29 2.62
N ASN A 215 -23.58 8.84 1.40
CA ASN A 215 -22.85 10.06 1.07
C ASN A 215 -23.73 11.31 1.15
N LEU A 216 -23.06 12.46 1.24
CA LEU A 216 -23.65 13.77 0.99
C LEU A 216 -22.91 14.42 -0.16
N ASP A 217 -23.66 14.91 -1.13
CA ASP A 217 -23.14 15.74 -2.21
C ASP A 217 -23.56 17.18 -1.97
N ALA A 218 -22.65 18.13 -2.15
CA ALA A 218 -22.89 19.55 -1.96
C ALA A 218 -22.41 20.33 -3.19
N CYS A 219 -23.14 21.34 -3.60
CA CYS A 219 -22.73 22.21 -4.70
C CYS A 219 -23.37 23.60 -4.63
N GLU A 220 -22.87 24.51 -5.46
CA GLU A 220 -23.40 25.85 -5.62
C GLU A 220 -24.10 25.97 -6.98
N LEU A 221 -25.26 26.62 -6.99
CA LEU A 221 -25.89 27.06 -8.24
C LEU A 221 -25.35 28.44 -8.62
N VAL A 222 -24.82 28.54 -9.82
CA VAL A 222 -24.25 29.76 -10.40
C VAL A 222 -24.98 30.08 -11.70
N ASP A 223 -24.88 31.32 -12.18
CA ASP A 223 -25.39 31.68 -13.49
C ASP A 223 -24.71 30.82 -14.58
N ALA A 224 -25.45 30.39 -15.60
CA ALA A 224 -24.95 29.41 -16.59
C ALA A 224 -23.65 29.83 -17.31
N GLN A 225 -23.35 31.13 -17.35
CA GLN A 225 -22.14 31.70 -17.96
C GLN A 225 -20.93 31.73 -17.01
N GLU A 226 -21.17 31.64 -15.70
CA GLU A 226 -20.12 31.69 -14.67
C GLU A 226 -19.47 30.32 -14.42
N ALA A 227 -20.19 29.22 -14.73
CA ALA A 227 -19.65 27.88 -14.62
C ALA A 227 -18.51 27.65 -15.64
N VAL A 228 -17.31 27.44 -15.12
CA VAL A 228 -16.13 27.07 -15.91
C VAL A 228 -16.13 25.57 -16.10
N ILE A 229 -16.50 25.12 -17.30
CA ILE A 229 -16.38 23.71 -17.68
C ILE A 229 -14.95 23.48 -18.16
N ALA A 230 -14.12 22.86 -17.32
CA ALA A 230 -12.77 22.49 -17.69
C ALA A 230 -12.83 21.42 -18.80
N GLN A 231 -12.14 21.66 -19.91
CA GLN A 231 -11.91 20.63 -20.91
C GLN A 231 -10.78 19.73 -20.45
N ALA A 232 -10.97 18.41 -20.55
CA ALA A 232 -9.91 17.45 -20.27
C ALA A 232 -8.68 17.82 -21.10
N GLY A 233 -7.55 18.00 -20.43
CA GLY A 233 -6.29 18.25 -21.11
C GLY A 233 -5.91 17.05 -21.97
N GLY A 234 -4.89 17.20 -22.82
CA GLY A 234 -4.28 16.00 -23.40
C GLY A 234 -3.82 15.07 -22.27
N PRO A 235 -3.94 13.73 -22.40
CA PRO A 235 -3.61 12.79 -21.32
C PRO A 235 -2.15 12.88 -20.84
N VAL A 236 -1.27 13.48 -21.65
CA VAL A 236 0.13 13.75 -21.31
C VAL A 236 0.29 15.01 -20.44
N ASP A 237 -0.55 16.02 -20.64
CA ASP A 237 -0.47 17.29 -19.91
C ASP A 237 -1.10 17.15 -18.51
N GLU A 238 -2.20 16.40 -18.40
CA GLU A 238 -2.79 16.01 -17.10
C GLU A 238 -1.81 15.17 -16.28
N LEU A 239 -1.15 14.20 -16.92
CA LEU A 239 -0.11 13.41 -16.27
C LEU A 239 1.02 14.31 -15.76
N ARG A 240 1.47 15.27 -16.57
CA ARG A 240 2.54 16.17 -16.18
C ARG A 240 2.14 17.01 -14.97
N ALA A 241 0.94 17.61 -15.01
CA ALA A 241 0.42 18.39 -13.91
C ALA A 241 0.29 17.54 -12.63
N PHE A 242 -0.21 16.31 -12.74
CA PHE A 242 -0.29 15.37 -11.63
C PHE A 242 1.09 15.00 -11.05
N LEU A 243 2.08 14.71 -11.89
CA LEU A 243 3.43 14.37 -11.42
C LEU A 243 4.14 15.56 -10.76
N ASP A 244 3.83 16.78 -11.20
CA ASP A 244 4.36 18.02 -10.63
C ASP A 244 3.71 18.35 -9.27
N THR A 245 2.45 17.98 -9.05
CA THR A 245 1.75 18.18 -7.77
C THR A 245 2.02 17.06 -6.76
N LEU A 246 2.53 15.91 -7.20
CA LEU A 246 2.75 14.74 -6.34
C LEU A 246 3.97 14.93 -5.41
N ASP A 247 3.78 14.66 -4.11
CA ASP A 247 4.88 14.64 -3.15
C ASP A 247 5.74 13.38 -3.32
N TRP A 248 6.95 13.50 -3.86
CA TRP A 248 7.89 12.40 -4.04
C TRP A 248 8.62 11.95 -2.77
N SER A 249 8.44 12.65 -1.64
CA SER A 249 9.09 12.31 -0.38
C SER A 249 8.86 10.86 0.08
N PRO A 250 7.66 10.25 -0.07
CA PRO A 250 7.42 8.87 0.38
C PRO A 250 8.29 7.85 -0.35
N LEU A 251 8.55 8.06 -1.64
CA LEU A 251 9.44 7.19 -2.42
C LEU A 251 10.86 7.18 -1.85
N TRP A 252 11.39 8.38 -1.60
CA TRP A 252 12.75 8.53 -1.10
C TRP A 252 12.88 8.02 0.33
N ILE A 253 11.92 8.33 1.20
CA ILE A 253 11.89 7.85 2.58
C ILE A 253 11.80 6.33 2.61
N THR A 254 10.94 5.69 1.80
CA THR A 254 10.86 4.24 1.71
C THR A 254 12.18 3.63 1.24
N LEU A 255 12.81 4.17 0.20
CA LEU A 255 14.08 3.65 -0.33
C LEU A 255 15.20 3.79 0.70
N LYS A 256 15.33 4.97 1.32
CA LYS A 256 16.32 5.25 2.35
C LYS A 256 16.11 4.35 3.58
N THR A 257 14.86 4.18 4.01
CA THR A 257 14.51 3.37 5.19
C THR A 257 14.76 1.88 4.93
N SER A 258 14.19 1.31 3.88
CA SER A 258 14.34 -0.12 3.54
C SER A 258 15.79 -0.47 3.20
N GLY A 259 16.50 0.40 2.49
CA GLY A 259 17.93 0.25 2.19
C GLY A 259 18.82 0.29 3.43
N THR A 260 18.55 1.20 4.37
CA THR A 260 19.32 1.25 5.63
C THR A 260 18.97 0.05 6.52
N ALA A 261 17.69 -0.29 6.63
CA ALA A 261 17.20 -1.38 7.46
C ALA A 261 17.78 -2.72 6.98
N ILE A 262 17.84 -2.99 5.68
CA ILE A 262 18.37 -4.27 5.19
C ILE A 262 19.86 -4.45 5.48
N LEU A 263 20.66 -3.38 5.42
CA LEU A 263 22.08 -3.45 5.79
C LEU A 263 22.24 -3.82 7.26
N ILE A 264 21.46 -3.19 8.14
CA ILE A 264 21.46 -3.48 9.57
C ILE A 264 20.98 -4.92 9.82
N VAL A 265 19.85 -5.31 9.22
CA VAL A 265 19.27 -6.66 9.36
C VAL A 265 20.21 -7.74 8.85
N PHE A 266 20.88 -7.52 7.73
CA PHE A 266 21.86 -8.46 7.17
C PHE A 266 22.99 -8.72 8.17
N VAL A 267 23.59 -7.65 8.71
CA VAL A 267 24.71 -7.75 9.66
C VAL A 267 24.24 -8.36 10.99
N LEU A 268 23.17 -7.83 11.58
CA LEU A 268 22.65 -8.29 12.87
C LEU A 268 22.13 -9.73 12.78
N GLY A 269 21.41 -10.08 11.71
CA GLY A 269 20.87 -11.43 11.51
C GLY A 269 21.97 -12.48 11.36
N LEU A 270 23.03 -12.17 10.61
CA LEU A 270 24.21 -13.05 10.49
C LEU A 270 24.97 -13.19 11.81
N ALA A 271 25.21 -12.06 12.49
CA ALA A 271 25.91 -12.05 13.77
C ALA A 271 25.14 -12.84 14.83
N ALA A 272 23.82 -12.60 14.95
CA ALA A 272 22.94 -13.35 15.84
C ALA A 272 22.96 -14.83 15.49
N ALA A 273 22.74 -15.22 14.22
CA ALA A 273 22.74 -16.63 13.82
C ALA A 273 24.06 -17.34 14.18
N TYR A 274 25.19 -16.68 13.98
CA TYR A 274 26.51 -17.24 14.31
C TYR A 274 26.79 -17.31 15.82
N LEU A 275 26.37 -16.31 16.60
CA LEU A 275 26.55 -16.28 18.05
C LEU A 275 25.69 -17.34 18.75
N THR A 276 24.45 -17.53 18.28
CA THR A 276 23.50 -18.45 18.91
C THR A 276 23.91 -19.92 18.74
N MET A 277 24.73 -20.24 17.73
CA MET A 277 25.33 -21.59 17.58
C MET A 277 26.47 -21.88 18.56
N ARG A 278 26.96 -20.89 19.31
CA ARG A 278 28.13 -21.01 20.19
C ARG A 278 27.77 -21.07 21.68
N ILE A 279 26.50 -20.91 22.01
CA ILE A 279 26.01 -20.91 23.38
C ILE A 279 25.38 -22.26 23.73
N SER A 280 25.06 -22.46 25.01
CA SER A 280 24.41 -23.70 25.46
C SER A 280 22.99 -23.83 24.89
N SER A 281 22.52 -25.06 24.68
CA SER A 281 21.22 -25.32 24.03
C SER A 281 20.05 -24.61 24.72
N ARG A 282 20.04 -24.54 26.06
CA ARG A 282 18.98 -23.82 26.80
C ARG A 282 19.00 -22.30 26.55
N ALA A 283 20.19 -21.69 26.52
CA ALA A 283 20.32 -20.26 26.23
C ALA A 283 19.99 -19.96 24.76
N GLN A 284 20.33 -20.89 23.87
CA GLN A 284 19.97 -20.84 22.46
C GLN A 284 18.45 -20.83 22.27
N ASP A 285 17.71 -21.73 22.91
CA ASP A 285 16.24 -21.78 22.80
C ASP A 285 15.57 -20.47 23.23
N VAL A 286 16.07 -19.84 24.30
CA VAL A 286 15.57 -18.56 24.81
C VAL A 286 15.86 -17.43 23.81
N LEU A 287 17.09 -17.31 23.31
CA LEU A 287 17.45 -16.28 22.34
C LEU A 287 16.73 -16.48 21.00
N ASP A 288 16.56 -17.72 20.56
CA ASP A 288 15.77 -18.05 19.39
C ASP A 288 14.33 -17.58 19.50
N THR A 289 13.72 -17.81 20.66
CA THR A 289 12.37 -17.36 20.95
C THR A 289 12.31 -15.84 20.90
N LEU A 290 13.22 -15.16 21.60
CA LEU A 290 13.30 -13.69 21.64
C LEU A 290 13.47 -13.07 20.24
N PHE A 291 14.39 -13.62 19.44
CA PHE A 291 14.67 -13.14 18.09
C PHE A 291 13.56 -13.45 17.08
N THR A 292 12.72 -14.44 17.36
CA THR A 292 11.63 -14.84 16.45
C THR A 292 10.29 -14.19 16.81
N ILE A 293 10.06 -13.84 18.07
CA ILE A 293 8.80 -13.24 18.55
C ILE A 293 8.25 -12.11 17.64
N PRO A 294 9.06 -11.15 17.16
CA PRO A 294 8.55 -10.07 16.30
C PRO A 294 7.91 -10.53 14.98
N MET A 295 8.24 -11.74 14.52
CA MET A 295 7.65 -12.36 13.33
C MET A 295 6.21 -12.83 13.56
N VAL A 296 5.89 -13.22 14.79
CA VAL A 296 4.59 -13.79 15.16
C VAL A 296 3.63 -12.70 15.66
N LEU A 297 4.18 -11.65 16.26
CA LEU A 297 3.39 -10.53 16.76
C LEU A 297 2.82 -9.70 15.60
N PRO A 298 1.57 -9.20 15.72
CA PRO A 298 1.06 -8.20 14.81
C PRO A 298 1.99 -6.98 14.76
N PRO A 299 2.24 -6.38 13.58
CA PRO A 299 3.17 -5.26 13.44
C PRO A 299 2.80 -4.06 14.33
N THR A 300 1.50 -3.83 14.51
CA THR A 300 0.93 -2.83 15.42
C THR A 300 1.39 -3.06 16.87
N VAL A 301 1.39 -4.31 17.33
CA VAL A 301 1.84 -4.67 18.69
C VAL A 301 3.34 -4.42 18.82
N CYS A 302 4.14 -4.80 17.82
CA CYS A 302 5.57 -4.49 17.78
C CYS A 302 5.82 -2.98 17.86
N GLY A 303 5.11 -2.18 17.05
CA GLY A 303 5.22 -0.72 17.07
C GLY A 303 4.84 -0.12 18.42
N PHE A 304 3.74 -0.58 19.01
CA PHE A 304 3.30 -0.15 20.33
C PHE A 304 4.33 -0.47 21.43
N LEU A 305 4.86 -1.70 21.45
CA LEU A 305 5.89 -2.09 22.42
C LEU A 305 7.19 -1.28 22.24
N LEU A 306 7.60 -1.02 21.00
CA LEU A 306 8.75 -0.15 20.72
C LEU A 306 8.50 1.28 21.17
N LEU A 307 7.30 1.82 20.97
CA LEU A 307 6.92 3.14 21.46
C LEU A 307 6.92 3.18 22.99
N MET A 308 6.42 2.14 23.65
CA MET A 308 6.45 2.03 25.11
C MET A 308 7.87 1.88 25.66
N LEU A 309 8.83 1.39 24.87
CA LEU A 309 10.22 1.26 25.27
C LEU A 309 11.04 2.53 24.98
N LEU A 310 10.86 3.13 23.80
CA LEU A 310 11.64 4.26 23.28
C LEU A 310 10.94 5.61 23.46
N GLY A 311 9.73 5.61 24.02
CA GLY A 311 8.91 6.78 24.27
C GLY A 311 9.60 7.83 25.13
N ARG A 312 9.21 9.10 24.95
CA ARG A 312 9.78 10.23 25.68
C ARG A 312 9.75 10.06 27.20
N ASN A 313 8.81 9.31 27.76
CA ASN A 313 8.65 9.13 29.20
C ASN A 313 9.45 7.94 29.78
N THR A 314 10.27 7.24 28.98
CA THR A 314 11.08 6.13 29.46
C THR A 314 12.53 6.52 29.68
N ALA A 315 13.24 5.78 30.53
CA ALA A 315 14.67 5.99 30.77
C ALA A 315 15.49 5.89 29.47
N LEU A 316 15.13 4.96 28.58
CA LEU A 316 15.80 4.78 27.30
C LEU A 316 15.49 5.93 26.33
N GLY A 317 14.24 6.38 26.26
CA GLY A 317 13.85 7.52 25.45
C GLY A 317 14.47 8.83 25.93
N GLN A 318 14.51 9.07 27.25
CA GLN A 318 15.20 10.21 27.87
C GLN A 318 16.69 10.22 27.55
N PHE A 319 17.37 9.08 27.64
CA PHE A 319 18.77 8.97 27.25
C PHE A 319 19.03 9.46 25.81
N PHE A 320 18.20 9.04 24.86
CA PHE A 320 18.34 9.49 23.47
C PHE A 320 18.03 10.98 23.30
N ILE A 321 17.10 11.53 24.08
CA ILE A 321 16.80 12.96 24.10
C ILE A 321 17.98 13.76 24.67
N ASP A 322 18.59 13.30 25.76
CA ASP A 322 19.72 13.96 26.43
C ASP A 322 20.97 14.01 25.53
N VAL A 323 21.17 12.99 24.70
CA VAL A 323 22.24 12.94 23.68
C VAL A 323 21.90 13.82 22.45
N GLY A 324 20.72 14.45 22.43
CA GLY A 324 20.28 15.36 21.36
C GLY A 324 19.63 14.67 20.17
N PHE A 325 19.13 13.44 20.34
CA PHE A 325 18.62 12.60 19.27
C PHE A 325 17.25 11.98 19.61
N PRO A 326 16.16 12.76 19.58
CA PRO A 326 14.82 12.23 19.87
C PRO A 326 14.43 11.17 18.84
N LEU A 327 14.20 9.95 19.32
CA LEU A 327 14.10 8.78 18.45
C LEU A 327 12.68 8.54 17.93
N VAL A 328 11.66 8.80 18.74
CA VAL A 328 10.25 8.72 18.34
C VAL A 328 9.89 9.86 17.39
N PHE A 329 9.02 9.60 16.41
CA PHE A 329 8.65 10.56 15.35
C PHE A 329 9.82 11.02 14.47
N SER A 330 10.89 10.22 14.40
CA SER A 330 12.07 10.49 13.57
C SER A 330 12.19 9.49 12.41
N TRP A 331 13.00 9.83 11.41
CA TRP A 331 13.37 8.89 10.36
C TRP A 331 14.08 7.65 10.92
N GLN A 332 14.78 7.76 12.03
CA GLN A 332 15.49 6.64 12.64
C GLN A 332 14.53 5.67 13.30
N ALA A 333 13.41 6.15 13.82
CA ALA A 333 12.30 5.29 14.23
C ALA A 333 11.75 4.45 13.06
N THR A 334 11.65 5.01 11.85
CA THR A 334 11.19 4.20 10.68
C THR A 334 12.17 3.07 10.39
N VAL A 335 13.48 3.32 10.49
CA VAL A 335 14.52 2.30 10.32
C VAL A 335 14.45 1.23 11.40
N ILE A 336 14.32 1.63 12.68
CA ILE A 336 14.22 0.66 13.78
C ILE A 336 12.97 -0.22 13.64
N ALA A 337 11.82 0.38 13.33
CA ALA A 337 10.58 -0.36 13.08
C ALA A 337 10.79 -1.41 11.98
N ALA A 338 11.35 -1.01 10.84
CA ALA A 338 11.65 -1.91 9.74
C ALA A 338 12.65 -3.01 10.12
N VAL A 339 13.71 -2.68 10.87
CA VAL A 339 14.72 -3.64 11.34
C VAL A 339 14.10 -4.69 12.24
N VAL A 340 13.32 -4.29 13.25
CA VAL A 340 12.74 -5.20 14.24
C VAL A 340 11.84 -6.24 13.58
N VAL A 341 11.05 -5.83 12.59
CA VAL A 341 10.10 -6.75 11.96
C VAL A 341 10.72 -7.57 10.82
N ALA A 342 11.76 -7.06 10.16
CA ALA A 342 12.47 -7.79 9.11
C ALA A 342 13.57 -8.73 9.65
N PHE A 343 14.15 -8.43 10.82
CA PHE A 343 15.24 -9.18 11.44
C PHE A 343 14.97 -10.69 11.59
N PRO A 344 13.80 -11.14 12.08
CA PRO A 344 13.54 -12.57 12.28
C PRO A 344 13.68 -13.41 11.01
N LEU A 345 13.29 -12.84 9.86
CA LEU A 345 13.35 -13.52 8.56
C LEU A 345 14.80 -13.80 8.15
N MET A 346 15.68 -12.81 8.33
CA MET A 346 17.11 -12.96 8.04
C MET A 346 17.77 -13.91 9.04
N TYR A 347 17.46 -13.75 10.35
CA TYR A 347 17.99 -14.60 11.41
C TYR A 347 17.66 -16.08 11.18
N ARG A 348 16.39 -16.43 10.96
CA ARG A 348 15.95 -17.81 10.74
C ARG A 348 16.56 -18.42 9.48
N SER A 349 16.64 -17.64 8.41
CA SER A 349 17.24 -18.10 7.15
C SER A 349 18.73 -18.37 7.28
N ALA A 350 19.49 -17.46 7.90
CA ALA A 350 20.92 -17.62 8.14
C ALA A 350 21.22 -18.78 9.10
N ARG A 351 20.46 -18.87 10.21
CA ARG A 351 20.63 -19.93 11.21
C ARG A 351 20.37 -21.30 10.61
N GLY A 352 19.24 -21.49 9.93
CA GLY A 352 18.94 -22.75 9.27
C GLY A 352 20.00 -23.13 8.23
N ALA A 353 20.60 -22.15 7.55
CA ALA A 353 21.69 -22.41 6.62
C ALA A 353 22.97 -22.92 7.31
N PHE A 354 23.32 -22.34 8.45
CA PHE A 354 24.51 -22.75 9.20
C PHE A 354 24.33 -24.09 9.90
N GLU A 355 23.14 -24.41 10.41
CA GLU A 355 22.83 -25.71 11.02
C GLU A 355 22.87 -26.87 10.03
N ASN A 356 22.62 -26.60 8.74
CA ASN A 356 22.71 -27.60 7.67
C ASN A 356 24.15 -27.90 7.20
N LEU A 357 25.17 -27.20 7.73
CA LEU A 357 26.57 -27.47 7.37
C LEU A 357 27.09 -28.71 8.12
N ASP A 358 27.84 -29.56 7.42
CA ASP A 358 28.47 -30.75 8.02
C ASP A 358 29.46 -30.34 9.14
N PRO A 359 29.23 -30.75 10.40
CA PRO A 359 30.14 -30.45 11.51
C PRO A 359 31.57 -30.96 11.27
N ASN A 360 31.74 -32.11 10.61
CA ASN A 360 33.05 -32.70 10.35
C ASN A 360 33.92 -31.79 9.47
N MET A 361 33.31 -31.06 8.54
CA MET A 361 34.01 -30.10 7.69
C MET A 361 34.53 -28.91 8.51
N LEU A 362 33.77 -28.46 9.52
CA LEU A 362 34.18 -27.39 10.42
C LEU A 362 35.33 -27.86 11.32
N ASP A 363 35.26 -29.10 11.83
CA ASP A 363 36.31 -29.70 12.66
C ASP A 363 37.60 -29.95 11.89
N ALA A 364 37.50 -30.42 10.64
CA ALA A 364 38.66 -30.55 9.76
C ALA A 364 39.37 -29.20 9.52
N ALA A 365 38.61 -28.11 9.32
CA ALA A 365 39.18 -26.78 9.18
C ALA A 365 39.88 -26.30 10.46
N ARG A 366 39.35 -26.64 11.65
CA ARG A 366 39.99 -26.35 12.95
C ARG A 366 41.31 -27.09 13.10
N THR A 367 41.37 -28.36 12.70
CA THR A 367 42.61 -29.17 12.73
C THR A 367 43.70 -28.60 11.80
N LEU A 368 43.31 -27.94 10.70
CA LEU A 368 44.23 -27.21 9.82
C LEU A 368 44.67 -25.84 10.37
N GLY A 369 44.36 -25.53 11.64
CA GLY A 369 44.75 -24.30 12.31
C GLY A 369 43.94 -23.07 11.89
N TRP A 370 42.77 -23.23 11.27
CA TRP A 370 41.95 -22.08 10.92
C TRP A 370 41.26 -21.50 12.16
N SER A 371 41.35 -20.18 12.33
CA SER A 371 40.60 -19.48 13.36
C SER A 371 39.09 -19.52 13.08
N ASN A 372 38.27 -19.43 14.12
CA ASN A 372 36.82 -19.38 14.02
C ASN A 372 36.31 -18.29 13.04
N ALA A 373 36.91 -17.10 13.07
CA ALA A 373 36.59 -16.03 12.13
C ALA A 373 36.95 -16.41 10.68
N ARG A 374 38.11 -17.06 10.47
CA ARG A 374 38.49 -17.56 9.15
C ARG A 374 37.51 -18.61 8.65
N ILE A 375 37.09 -19.56 9.50
CA ILE A 375 36.08 -20.57 9.17
C ILE A 375 34.75 -19.91 8.79
N PHE A 376 34.31 -18.91 9.56
CA PHE A 376 33.07 -18.18 9.26
C PHE A 376 33.11 -17.53 7.88
N PHE A 377 34.11 -16.69 7.60
CA PHE A 377 34.16 -15.93 6.34
C PHE A 377 34.58 -16.74 5.11
N ARG A 378 35.45 -17.74 5.26
CA ARG A 378 35.97 -18.52 4.13
C ARG A 378 35.20 -19.80 3.84
N LEU A 379 34.40 -20.30 4.79
CA LEU A 379 33.76 -21.61 4.68
C LEU A 379 32.25 -21.53 4.95
N MET A 380 31.81 -21.05 6.13
CA MET A 380 30.38 -21.02 6.45
C MET A 380 29.60 -20.05 5.55
N LEU A 381 30.05 -18.79 5.45
CA LEU A 381 29.35 -17.74 4.70
C LEU A 381 29.22 -18.08 3.20
N PRO A 382 30.27 -18.54 2.49
CA PRO A 382 30.16 -18.89 1.07
C PRO A 382 29.27 -20.10 0.82
N LEU A 383 29.27 -21.11 1.70
CA LEU A 383 28.43 -22.30 1.57
C LEU A 383 26.96 -22.00 1.87
N ALA A 384 26.70 -21.13 2.84
CA ALA A 384 25.35 -20.70 3.22
C ALA A 384 24.80 -19.57 2.33
N TRP A 385 25.56 -19.07 1.36
CA TRP A 385 25.24 -17.84 0.62
C TRP A 385 23.88 -17.86 -0.06
N SER A 386 23.46 -19.01 -0.61
CA SER A 386 22.14 -19.11 -1.27
C SER A 386 20.98 -18.86 -0.31
N SER A 387 21.09 -19.38 0.92
CA SER A 387 20.07 -19.20 1.95
C SER A 387 20.15 -17.79 2.52
N ILE A 388 21.35 -17.29 2.80
CA ILE A 388 21.58 -15.90 3.25
C ILE A 388 20.99 -14.90 2.26
N ALA A 389 21.21 -15.09 0.96
CA ALA A 389 20.65 -14.24 -0.09
C ALA A 389 19.11 -14.31 -0.10
N ALA A 390 18.53 -15.50 0.02
CA ALA A 390 17.07 -15.65 0.10
C ALA A 390 16.49 -14.97 1.37
N GLY A 391 17.13 -15.14 2.53
CA GLY A 391 16.76 -14.46 3.76
C GLY A 391 16.84 -12.94 3.65
N THR A 392 17.85 -12.44 2.93
CA THR A 392 18.00 -11.01 2.64
C THR A 392 16.86 -10.48 1.77
N VAL A 393 16.43 -11.24 0.75
CA VAL A 393 15.25 -10.88 -0.08
C VAL A 393 14.00 -10.80 0.77
N LEU A 394 13.75 -11.81 1.60
CA LEU A 394 12.55 -11.88 2.44
C LEU A 394 12.53 -10.75 3.46
N ALA A 395 13.66 -10.49 4.12
CA ALA A 395 13.80 -9.37 5.05
C ALA A 395 13.64 -8.02 4.35
N PHE A 396 14.20 -7.83 3.15
CA PHE A 396 14.04 -6.60 2.39
C PHE A 396 12.57 -6.37 1.98
N ALA A 397 11.92 -7.40 1.42
CA ALA A 397 10.50 -7.34 1.07
C ALA A 397 9.65 -7.01 2.30
N ARG A 398 9.98 -7.58 3.47
CA ARG A 398 9.30 -7.27 4.72
C ARG A 398 9.52 -5.83 5.18
N ALA A 399 10.74 -5.30 5.09
CA ALA A 399 11.05 -3.92 5.46
C ALA A 399 10.36 -2.91 4.52
N LEU A 400 10.29 -3.22 3.23
CA LEU A 400 9.68 -2.36 2.20
C LEU A 400 8.18 -2.14 2.41
N GLY A 401 7.47 -3.20 2.80
CA GLY A 401 6.02 -3.17 3.04
C GLY A 401 5.63 -2.88 4.50
N GLU A 402 6.55 -2.42 5.35
CA GLU A 402 6.21 -2.12 6.74
C GLU A 402 5.33 -0.87 6.86
N PHE A 403 4.21 -1.02 7.55
CA PHE A 403 3.21 0.01 7.78
C PHE A 403 2.92 0.18 9.27
N GLY A 404 2.38 -0.86 9.92
CA GLY A 404 1.82 -0.76 11.27
C GLY A 404 2.86 -0.39 12.33
N CYS A 405 4.02 -1.04 12.33
CA CYS A 405 5.08 -0.77 13.30
C CYS A 405 5.63 0.66 13.13
N THR A 406 5.85 1.08 11.88
CA THR A 406 6.34 2.42 11.53
C THR A 406 5.35 3.50 11.92
N LEU A 407 4.06 3.31 11.66
CA LEU A 407 3.04 4.32 11.97
C LEU A 407 2.96 4.58 13.49
N PHE A 408 3.08 3.55 14.32
CA PHE A 408 3.08 3.72 15.78
C PHE A 408 4.34 4.42 16.32
N LEU A 409 5.52 4.06 15.82
CA LEU A 409 6.78 4.55 16.37
C LEU A 409 7.25 5.89 15.74
N ALA A 410 7.06 6.05 14.44
CA ALA A 410 7.53 7.19 13.66
C ALA A 410 6.42 8.16 13.22
N GLY A 411 5.14 7.75 13.32
CA GLY A 411 4.01 8.57 12.91
C GLY A 411 3.92 8.78 11.39
N ASN A 412 3.07 9.72 10.99
CA ASN A 412 2.90 10.16 9.61
C ASN A 412 3.30 11.63 9.47
N GLN A 413 4.60 11.89 9.32
CA GLN A 413 5.13 13.24 9.08
C GLN A 413 5.58 13.38 7.63
N LEU A 414 4.96 14.31 6.90
CA LEU A 414 5.33 14.67 5.53
C LEU A 414 6.81 15.06 5.44
N GLY A 415 7.50 14.60 4.40
CA GLY A 415 8.92 14.90 4.15
C GLY A 415 9.92 14.18 5.06
N SER A 416 9.50 13.50 6.14
CA SER A 416 10.43 12.90 7.12
C SER A 416 10.16 11.42 7.40
N THR A 417 8.93 11.04 7.74
CA THR A 417 8.60 9.67 8.20
C THR A 417 7.53 8.96 7.37
N ARG A 418 6.81 9.70 6.51
CA ARG A 418 5.79 9.15 5.60
C ARG A 418 6.44 8.22 4.57
N THR A 419 6.25 6.91 4.70
CA THR A 419 6.66 5.90 3.70
C THR A 419 5.54 5.66 2.69
N ILE A 420 5.84 5.03 1.55
CA ILE A 420 4.83 4.65 0.54
C ILE A 420 3.62 3.91 1.14
N PRO A 421 3.76 2.86 1.99
CA PRO A 421 2.60 2.21 2.60
C PRO A 421 1.73 3.16 3.44
N ILE A 422 2.36 4.10 4.16
CA ILE A 422 1.65 5.13 4.93
C ILE A 422 0.97 6.12 3.97
N ALA A 423 1.64 6.52 2.88
CA ALA A 423 1.05 7.39 1.87
C ALA A 423 -0.20 6.76 1.24
N ILE A 424 -0.14 5.50 0.80
CA ILE A 424 -1.28 4.77 0.22
C ILE A 424 -2.48 4.81 1.18
N TYR A 425 -2.27 4.50 2.47
CA TYR A 425 -3.35 4.49 3.46
C TYR A 425 -4.00 5.86 3.63
N PHE A 426 -3.20 6.92 3.81
CA PHE A 426 -3.74 8.26 4.04
C PHE A 426 -4.29 8.92 2.78
N GLU A 427 -3.72 8.69 1.60
CA GLU A 427 -4.30 9.17 0.34
C GLU A 427 -5.65 8.52 0.08
N TRP A 428 -5.79 7.22 0.37
CA TRP A 428 -7.07 6.51 0.27
C TRP A 428 -8.11 7.08 1.25
N MET A 429 -7.72 7.28 2.51
CA MET A 429 -8.62 7.87 3.52
C MET A 429 -9.05 9.30 3.19
N ASN A 430 -8.22 10.05 2.48
CA ASN A 430 -8.50 11.41 2.05
C ASN A 430 -9.27 11.47 0.71
N GLY A 431 -9.63 10.32 0.11
CA GLY A 431 -10.33 10.28 -1.18
C GLY A 431 -9.45 10.54 -2.41
N ASN A 432 -8.14 10.69 -2.25
CA ASN A 432 -7.21 10.94 -3.35
C ASN A 432 -6.88 9.64 -4.11
N GLN A 433 -7.81 9.21 -4.97
CA GLN A 433 -7.70 7.96 -5.73
C GLN A 433 -6.49 7.95 -6.67
N ALA A 434 -6.22 9.08 -7.33
CA ALA A 434 -5.12 9.19 -8.29
C ALA A 434 -3.75 8.93 -7.62
N ALA A 435 -3.48 9.61 -6.49
CA ALA A 435 -2.25 9.38 -5.73
C ALA A 435 -2.19 7.98 -5.13
N THR A 436 -3.33 7.45 -4.66
CA THR A 436 -3.41 6.10 -4.09
C THR A 436 -3.00 5.02 -5.09
N TRP A 437 -3.56 5.05 -6.30
CA TRP A 437 -3.23 4.10 -7.36
C TRP A 437 -1.78 4.28 -7.84
N PHE A 438 -1.33 5.52 -8.01
CA PHE A 438 0.05 5.80 -8.38
C PHE A 438 1.04 5.18 -7.40
N TRP A 439 0.85 5.41 -6.09
CA TRP A 439 1.74 4.85 -5.06
C TRP A 439 1.65 3.33 -4.95
N THR A 440 0.45 2.77 -5.09
CA THR A 440 0.22 1.32 -5.06
C THR A 440 0.96 0.62 -6.20
N ILE A 441 0.79 1.10 -7.43
CA ILE A 441 1.45 0.48 -8.58
C ILE A 441 2.96 0.71 -8.53
N THR A 442 3.41 1.89 -8.13
CA THR A 442 4.83 2.18 -7.90
C THR A 442 5.44 1.18 -6.91
N LEU A 443 4.76 0.87 -5.81
CA LEU A 443 5.23 -0.10 -4.82
C LEU A 443 5.28 -1.53 -5.37
N ILE A 444 4.25 -1.94 -6.13
CA ILE A 444 4.19 -3.28 -6.76
C ILE A 444 5.33 -3.45 -7.77
N VAL A 445 5.49 -2.48 -8.67
CA VAL A 445 6.53 -2.45 -9.69
C VAL A 445 7.91 -2.49 -9.04
N PHE A 446 8.14 -1.63 -8.05
CA PHE A 446 9.41 -1.55 -7.36
C PHE A 446 9.73 -2.87 -6.64
N SER A 447 8.76 -3.43 -5.93
CA SER A 447 8.90 -4.75 -5.27
C SER A 447 9.24 -5.85 -6.27
N PHE A 448 8.54 -5.89 -7.41
CA PHE A 448 8.80 -6.85 -8.48
C PHE A 448 10.21 -6.71 -9.04
N VAL A 449 10.64 -5.48 -9.38
CA VAL A 449 11.97 -5.21 -9.93
C VAL A 449 13.07 -5.63 -8.95
N VAL A 450 12.93 -5.28 -7.66
CA VAL A 450 13.93 -5.64 -6.65
C VAL A 450 13.98 -7.16 -6.44
N ILE A 451 12.84 -7.82 -6.29
CA ILE A 451 12.79 -9.29 -6.11
C ILE A 451 13.34 -10.00 -7.36
N LEU A 452 12.97 -9.54 -8.56
CA LEU A 452 13.50 -10.07 -9.81
C LEU A 452 15.02 -9.90 -9.89
N PHE A 453 15.53 -8.71 -9.58
CA PHE A 453 16.96 -8.42 -9.57
C PHE A 453 17.71 -9.36 -8.62
N ILE A 454 17.23 -9.51 -7.39
CA ILE A 454 17.92 -10.37 -6.41
C ILE A 454 17.83 -11.85 -6.81
N ASN A 455 16.69 -12.31 -7.34
CA ASN A 455 16.54 -13.67 -7.84
C ASN A 455 17.48 -13.99 -9.01
N LEU A 456 17.63 -13.06 -9.95
CA LEU A 456 18.56 -13.19 -11.08
C LEU A 456 20.02 -13.21 -10.61
N TRP A 457 20.36 -12.36 -9.63
CA TRP A 457 21.69 -12.34 -9.03
C TRP A 457 22.01 -13.65 -8.30
N SER A 458 21.08 -14.13 -7.47
CA SER A 458 21.21 -15.39 -6.73
C SER A 458 21.47 -16.58 -7.66
N ARG A 459 20.71 -16.70 -8.77
CA ARG A 459 20.89 -17.77 -9.77
C ARG A 459 22.31 -17.84 -10.35
N HIS A 460 23.00 -16.71 -10.49
CA HIS A 460 24.37 -16.66 -10.99
C HIS A 460 25.39 -17.21 -9.97
N THR A 461 25.11 -17.07 -8.67
CA THR A 461 25.98 -17.57 -7.58
C THR A 461 25.71 -19.04 -7.21
N THR A 462 24.51 -19.57 -7.44
CA THR A 462 24.13 -20.95 -7.02
C THR A 462 24.58 -22.06 -7.99
N LYS A 463 25.52 -21.78 -8.89
CA LYS A 463 26.01 -22.73 -9.92
C LYS A 463 26.66 -24.00 -9.37
N TYR A 464 26.90 -24.09 -8.06
CA TYR A 464 27.50 -25.24 -7.39
C TYR A 464 26.51 -26.34 -6.96
N ARG A 465 25.20 -26.08 -6.98
CA ARG A 465 24.19 -27.10 -6.66
C ARG A 465 23.72 -27.82 -7.93
N ARG A 466 24.66 -28.39 -8.70
CA ARG A 466 24.31 -29.39 -9.72
C ARG A 466 23.95 -30.68 -8.99
N ALA A 467 22.74 -31.16 -9.25
CA ALA A 467 22.13 -32.33 -8.63
C ALA A 467 23.10 -33.52 -8.54
N PRO A 468 23.01 -34.36 -7.48
CA PRO A 468 23.53 -35.70 -7.55
C PRO A 468 22.94 -36.35 -8.81
N ARG A 469 23.78 -36.93 -9.65
CA ARG A 469 23.28 -37.81 -10.70
C ARG A 469 22.45 -38.91 -10.01
N ALA A 470 21.37 -39.34 -10.65
CA ALA A 470 20.50 -40.41 -10.15
C ALA A 470 21.23 -41.76 -9.95
N ASP A 471 22.52 -41.84 -10.27
CA ASP A 471 23.38 -43.02 -10.15
C ASP A 471 24.18 -43.09 -8.83
N GLY A 472 24.04 -42.11 -7.93
CA GLY A 472 24.69 -42.11 -6.60
C GLY A 472 26.22 -42.05 -6.64
N LYS A 473 26.84 -41.76 -7.79
CA LYS A 473 28.30 -41.73 -7.93
C LYS A 473 28.84 -40.31 -7.88
N SER A 474 29.73 -40.04 -6.93
CA SER A 474 30.49 -38.80 -6.84
C SER A 474 31.21 -38.51 -8.16
N PRO A 475 31.29 -37.24 -8.62
CA PRO A 475 31.95 -36.91 -9.88
C PRO A 475 33.40 -37.39 -9.86
N LYS A 476 33.77 -38.32 -10.76
CA LYS A 476 35.18 -38.73 -10.90
C LYS A 476 36.03 -37.48 -11.13
N PRO A 477 37.12 -37.28 -10.37
CA PRO A 477 38.00 -36.14 -10.59
C PRO A 477 38.49 -36.18 -12.04
N ARG A 478 38.44 -35.04 -12.74
CA ARG A 478 39.04 -34.92 -14.08
C ARG A 478 40.52 -35.19 -13.90
N ARG A 479 40.97 -36.39 -14.27
CA ARG A 479 42.37 -36.78 -14.36
C ARG A 479 43.01 -35.92 -15.45
N ASN A 480 43.46 -34.73 -15.07
CA ASN A 480 44.30 -33.90 -15.92
C ASN A 480 45.71 -34.47 -15.85
N GLY A 481 45.95 -35.54 -16.60
CA GLY A 481 47.23 -36.22 -16.68
C GLY A 481 47.65 -36.32 -18.13
N ARG A 482 48.68 -35.55 -18.51
CA ARG A 482 49.56 -35.83 -19.64
C ARG A 482 49.75 -37.35 -19.74
N ARG A 483 49.48 -37.93 -20.92
CA ARG A 483 49.91 -39.31 -21.20
C ARG A 483 51.43 -39.34 -21.03
N PRO A 484 52.01 -40.29 -20.26
CA PRO A 484 53.41 -40.62 -20.44
C PRO A 484 53.55 -41.13 -21.88
N SER A 485 54.51 -40.60 -22.64
CA SER A 485 54.83 -41.13 -23.95
C SER A 485 55.34 -42.57 -23.78
N ALA A 486 54.98 -43.45 -24.70
CA ALA A 486 55.56 -44.79 -24.78
C ALA A 486 57.09 -44.65 -24.91
N GLY A 487 57.83 -44.99 -23.86
CA GLY A 487 59.28 -44.85 -23.82
C GLY A 487 59.93 -45.30 -22.52
N ASP A 488 59.28 -45.09 -21.37
CA ASP A 488 59.89 -45.42 -20.08
C ASP A 488 59.13 -46.55 -19.38
N ALA A 489 59.50 -47.79 -19.74
CA ALA A 489 59.33 -48.93 -18.87
C ALA A 489 60.72 -49.51 -18.58
N PRO A 490 61.04 -49.76 -17.31
CA PRO A 490 61.74 -50.99 -16.98
C PRO A 490 60.94 -51.84 -15.99
N ALA A 491 60.77 -53.09 -16.41
CA ALA A 491 60.77 -54.32 -15.63
C ALA A 491 59.98 -54.37 -14.31
N ALA A 492 58.73 -54.85 -14.41
CA ALA A 492 58.14 -55.65 -13.35
C ALA A 492 58.61 -57.10 -13.55
N GLU A 493 59.70 -57.48 -12.89
CA GLU A 493 60.11 -58.87 -12.72
C GLU A 493 60.63 -59.03 -11.28
N ALA A 494 60.25 -60.14 -10.65
CA ALA A 494 60.59 -60.57 -9.29
C ALA A 494 59.82 -59.92 -8.12
N LEU A 495 58.70 -60.55 -7.73
CA LEU A 495 58.51 -61.12 -6.37
C LEU A 495 57.13 -61.77 -6.28
N ALA A 496 56.98 -62.87 -7.01
CA ALA A 496 56.03 -63.92 -6.72
C ALA A 496 56.84 -65.17 -6.40
N THR A 497 57.26 -65.33 -5.14
CA THR A 497 57.60 -66.61 -4.48
C THR A 497 58.09 -66.36 -3.05
N ALA A 498 57.21 -66.57 -2.08
CA ALA A 498 57.48 -67.08 -0.72
C ALA A 498 56.10 -67.28 -0.06
N GLY A 499 55.52 -68.47 -0.19
CA GLY A 499 55.42 -69.43 0.92
C GLY A 499 54.06 -69.26 1.59
N GLU A 500 53.00 -69.97 1.20
CA GLU A 500 52.73 -71.39 1.47
C GLU A 500 52.76 -71.73 2.99
N GLU A 501 51.70 -72.42 3.42
CA GLU A 501 51.54 -73.20 4.65
C GLU A 501 51.01 -72.54 5.94
N GLY A 502 49.73 -72.83 6.23
CA GLY A 502 49.39 -73.76 7.33
C GLY A 502 49.08 -73.17 8.70
N GLY A 503 47.88 -73.45 9.23
CA GLY A 503 47.63 -73.32 10.67
C GLY A 503 46.16 -73.31 11.11
N THR A 504 45.48 -74.44 11.00
CA THR A 504 44.20 -74.75 11.67
C THR A 504 44.34 -74.79 13.20
N ARG A 505 43.45 -74.12 13.95
CA ARG A 505 42.46 -74.71 14.87
C ARG A 505 41.61 -73.64 15.54
#